data_AF-A0A3B4TY37-F1
#
_entry.id   AF-A0A3B4TY37-F1
#
_cell.length_a   1.000
_cell.length_b   1.000
_cell.length_c   1.000
_cell.angle_alpha   90.00
_cell.angle_beta   90.00
_cell.angle_gamma   90.00
#
_symmetry.space_group_name_H-M   'P 1'
#
loop_
_entity.id
_entity.type
_entity.pdbx_description
1 polymer ?
#
loop_
_entity_poly.entity_id
_entity_poly.type
_entity_poly.pdbx_seq_one_letter_code
_entity_poly.pdbx_strand_id
1 'polypeptide(L)'
;MTTKSTSSVLGGKASSSPLLSSPPRQRLVTKDGHCALRPPLCPSGSWRGASGRAWLLALQDLWGLLVGLRWRWVLLAFCASFLAHWLLFACLWYLLAHLNGDLAVQDHDAPPQGHVVCVKHITSFTAAFSFSLETQLTIGYGTMFPSGDCPSAIALLAVQMLLGLMLEAFITGAFVAKIARPQKRAGAIQFSPQAVVGQHQGQTCLMLRATNLLQRPLVDVKVSAVLYEEHEGQALHQTSLDFHLDSLGQQPCPFFIFPLTFYHPLDRRSPLYPALCEGMSNHFELVVFLSALQEGTGDSCQKRTSYLRQEIQFDRRFVPALGLDARGRYMVSTQHFDTAHSKEPLNKDCVVQINGDGSDRME
;
A
#
# COMPACT_ATOMS: atom_id res chain seq x y z
N MET A 1 -37.89 18.18 63.78
CA MET A 1 -37.43 17.01 64.57
C MET A 1 -37.86 15.76 63.85
N THR A 2 -36.99 15.17 63.05
CA THR A 2 -37.32 14.00 62.22
C THR A 2 -36.14 13.01 62.25
N THR A 3 -36.31 12.06 63.17
CA THR A 3 -36.11 10.61 63.03
C THR A 3 -34.90 10.06 62.26
N LYS A 4 -34.03 9.42 63.05
CA LYS A 4 -33.00 8.43 62.66
C LYS A 4 -33.63 7.12 62.19
N SER A 5 -32.96 6.43 61.27
CA SER A 5 -32.97 4.97 61.19
C SER A 5 -31.55 4.44 60.95
N THR A 6 -31.33 3.24 61.47
CA THR A 6 -30.10 2.51 61.79
C THR A 6 -29.35 1.91 60.61
N SER A 7 -28.01 1.81 60.71
CA SER A 7 -27.17 0.98 59.84
C SER A 7 -26.24 0.07 60.67
N SER A 8 -26.31 -1.25 60.45
CA SER A 8 -25.32 -2.22 60.94
C SER A 8 -24.99 -3.26 59.86
N VAL A 9 -23.72 -3.21 59.42
CA VAL A 9 -22.74 -4.29 59.14
C VAL A 9 -23.22 -5.58 58.43
N LEU A 10 -22.55 -5.92 57.32
CA LEU A 10 -21.93 -7.25 57.05
C LEU A 10 -21.11 -7.30 55.75
N GLY A 11 -19.82 -7.65 55.88
CA GLY A 11 -19.05 -8.55 54.99
C GLY A 11 -18.70 -8.14 53.55
N GLY A 12 -17.40 -8.00 53.26
CA GLY A 12 -16.89 -7.97 51.89
C GLY A 12 -15.37 -8.21 51.82
N LYS A 13 -14.99 -9.40 51.36
CA LYS A 13 -13.62 -9.92 51.19
C LYS A 13 -12.71 -8.99 50.38
N ALA A 14 -11.46 -8.85 50.82
CA ALA A 14 -10.37 -8.31 50.02
C ALA A 14 -10.09 -9.24 48.83
N SER A 15 -10.40 -8.77 47.62
CA SER A 15 -10.00 -9.38 46.36
C SER A 15 -8.70 -8.72 45.91
N SER A 16 -7.62 -9.49 45.92
CA SER A 16 -6.36 -9.18 45.25
C SER A 16 -6.60 -9.13 43.74
N SER A 17 -6.67 -7.92 43.18
CA SER A 17 -6.63 -7.69 41.74
C SER A 17 -5.27 -8.13 41.17
N PRO A 18 -5.24 -8.95 40.10
CA PRO A 18 -3.99 -9.34 39.47
C PRO A 18 -3.37 -8.12 38.76
N LEU A 19 -2.04 -8.09 38.81
CA LEU A 19 -1.16 -7.10 38.20
C LEU A 19 -1.62 -6.68 36.80
N LEU A 20 -1.67 -5.36 36.55
CA LEU A 20 -1.82 -4.80 35.22
C LEU A 20 -0.77 -5.41 34.30
N SER A 21 -1.21 -6.22 33.32
CA SER A 21 -0.40 -6.50 32.15
C SER A 21 -0.06 -5.16 31.50
N SER A 22 1.23 -4.91 31.26
CA SER A 22 1.66 -3.76 30.45
C SER A 22 0.83 -3.70 29.16
N PRO A 23 0.42 -2.50 28.71
CA PRO A 23 -0.35 -2.39 27.47
C PRO A 23 0.46 -3.06 26.34
N PRO A 24 -0.18 -3.90 25.49
CA PRO A 24 0.54 -4.57 24.42
C PRO A 24 1.21 -3.52 23.54
N ARG A 25 2.54 -3.57 23.48
CA ARG A 25 3.34 -2.63 22.69
C ARG A 25 2.92 -2.71 21.22
N GLN A 26 2.79 -1.54 20.60
CA GLN A 26 2.34 -1.44 19.21
C GLN A 26 3.43 -1.96 18.27
N ARG A 27 3.08 -2.90 17.38
CA ARG A 27 3.98 -3.37 16.30
C ARG A 27 4.35 -2.23 15.34
N LEU A 28 5.58 -2.22 14.85
CA LEU A 28 6.12 -1.29 13.86
C LEU A 28 5.52 -1.53 12.47
N VAL A 29 5.38 -2.80 12.09
CA VAL A 29 4.82 -3.22 10.80
C VAL A 29 3.65 -4.17 11.06
N THR A 30 2.55 -3.95 10.35
CA THR A 30 1.38 -4.85 10.40
C THR A 30 1.66 -6.16 9.66
N LYS A 31 0.89 -7.22 9.95
CA LYS A 31 0.96 -8.48 9.19
C LYS A 31 0.77 -8.30 7.67
N ASP A 32 -0.01 -7.30 7.28
CA ASP A 32 -0.24 -6.98 5.87
C ASP A 32 0.92 -6.21 5.21
N GLY A 33 1.90 -5.74 6.00
CA GLY A 33 3.09 -5.03 5.54
C GLY A 33 2.98 -3.51 5.52
N HIS A 34 1.95 -2.95 6.16
CA HIS A 34 1.81 -1.50 6.38
C HIS A 34 2.61 -1.05 7.59
N CYS A 35 3.25 0.12 7.48
CA CYS A 35 3.91 0.79 8.60
C CYS A 35 2.86 1.31 9.59
N ALA A 36 3.01 0.99 10.86
CA ALA A 36 2.12 1.37 11.94
C ALA A 36 2.67 2.56 12.78
N LEU A 37 3.81 3.13 12.37
CA LEU A 37 4.35 4.35 12.98
C LEU A 37 3.36 5.50 12.80
N ARG A 38 2.97 6.12 13.93
CA ARG A 38 2.20 7.34 13.90
C ARG A 38 3.15 8.50 13.60
N PRO A 39 2.86 9.35 12.61
CA PRO A 39 3.60 10.59 12.46
C PRO A 39 3.47 11.39 13.77
N PRO A 40 4.53 12.13 14.18
CA PRO A 40 4.49 12.90 15.41
C PRO A 40 3.28 13.84 15.38
N LEU A 41 2.46 13.77 16.43
CA LEU A 41 1.41 14.76 16.66
C LEU A 41 2.11 16.11 16.82
N CYS A 42 1.92 17.00 15.86
CA CYS A 42 2.47 18.36 15.96
C CYS A 42 1.95 19.01 17.25
N PRO A 43 2.83 19.61 18.07
CA PRO A 43 2.41 20.33 19.26
C PRO A 43 1.40 21.41 18.86
N SER A 44 0.30 21.49 19.59
CA SER A 44 -0.82 22.39 19.39
C SER A 44 -0.37 23.83 19.09
N GLY A 45 -0.58 24.29 17.85
CA GLY A 45 -0.45 25.72 17.51
C GLY A 45 -0.06 26.06 16.06
N SER A 46 0.65 25.18 15.33
CA SER A 46 1.19 25.53 13.99
C SER A 46 0.50 24.83 12.80
N TRP A 47 -0.77 24.44 12.95
CA TRP A 47 -1.55 23.71 11.91
C TRP A 47 -1.56 24.40 10.53
N ARG A 48 -1.48 25.73 10.46
CA ARG A 48 -1.44 26.45 9.16
C ARG A 48 -0.08 26.39 8.44
N GLY A 49 1.04 26.27 9.15
CA GLY A 49 2.38 26.33 8.56
C GLY A 49 2.93 24.98 8.11
N ALA A 50 2.70 23.94 8.91
CA ALA A 50 3.19 22.59 8.62
C ALA A 50 2.33 21.88 7.56
N SER A 51 1.00 22.09 7.58
CA SER A 51 0.13 21.62 6.50
C SER A 51 0.49 22.31 5.18
N GLY A 52 0.66 23.63 5.17
CA GLY A 52 1.06 24.37 3.97
C GLY A 52 2.36 23.84 3.35
N ARG A 53 3.41 23.61 4.14
CA ARG A 53 4.67 23.02 3.64
C ARG A 53 4.53 21.57 3.18
N ALA A 54 3.79 20.74 3.90
CA ALA A 54 3.53 19.35 3.48
C ALA A 54 2.68 19.28 2.19
N TRP A 55 1.68 20.15 2.07
CA TRP A 55 0.87 20.31 0.85
C TRP A 55 1.70 20.89 -0.29
N LEU A 56 2.60 21.84 -0.05
CA LEU A 56 3.54 22.36 -1.05
C LEU A 56 4.50 21.25 -1.53
N LEU A 57 5.06 20.46 -0.62
CA LEU A 57 5.90 19.30 -0.98
C LEU A 57 5.11 18.24 -1.75
N ALA A 58 3.85 17.98 -1.37
CA ALA A 58 2.97 17.08 -2.09
C ALA A 58 2.56 17.61 -3.48
N LEU A 59 2.45 18.94 -3.64
CA LEU A 59 2.24 19.59 -4.93
C LEU A 59 3.50 19.57 -5.81
N GLN A 60 4.69 19.62 -5.21
CA GLN A 60 5.95 19.39 -5.92
C GLN A 60 6.04 17.96 -6.45
N ASP A 61 5.47 16.97 -5.74
CA ASP A 61 5.29 15.59 -6.22
C ASP A 61 3.87 15.34 -6.77
N LEU A 62 3.38 16.24 -7.64
CA LEU A 62 2.05 16.12 -8.24
C LEU A 62 1.88 14.77 -8.98
N TRP A 63 2.95 14.31 -9.64
CA TRP A 63 2.96 13.03 -10.34
C TRP A 63 2.82 11.84 -9.39
N GLY A 64 3.63 11.78 -8.32
CA GLY A 64 3.53 10.72 -7.31
C GLY A 64 2.18 10.72 -6.61
N LEU A 65 1.64 11.91 -6.31
CA LEU A 65 0.31 12.08 -5.71
C LEU A 65 -0.79 11.52 -6.62
N LEU A 66 -0.81 11.94 -7.89
CA LEU A 66 -1.84 11.52 -8.84
C LEU A 66 -1.82 10.01 -9.09
N VAL A 67 -0.62 9.42 -9.22
CA VAL A 67 -0.49 7.97 -9.39
C VAL A 67 -0.73 7.20 -8.06
N GLY A 68 -0.54 7.84 -6.90
CA GLY A 68 -0.79 7.28 -5.57
C GLY A 68 -2.27 7.26 -5.15
N LEU A 69 -3.11 8.13 -5.72
CA LEU A 69 -4.54 8.21 -5.40
C LEU A 69 -5.30 6.90 -5.70
N ARG A 70 -6.43 6.66 -5.04
CA ARG A 70 -7.30 5.52 -5.42
C ARG A 70 -7.93 5.77 -6.79
N TRP A 71 -8.23 4.71 -7.54
CA TRP A 71 -8.85 4.79 -8.88
C TRP A 71 -10.04 5.75 -8.96
N ARG A 72 -10.96 5.70 -7.98
CA ARG A 72 -12.12 6.60 -7.93
C ARG A 72 -11.73 8.09 -7.96
N TRP A 73 -10.66 8.46 -7.26
CA TRP A 73 -10.20 9.84 -7.16
C TRP A 73 -9.40 10.27 -8.40
N VAL A 74 -8.68 9.33 -9.01
CA VAL A 74 -8.01 9.57 -10.30
C VAL A 74 -9.03 9.84 -11.40
N LEU A 75 -10.06 8.98 -11.50
CA LEU A 75 -11.14 9.17 -12.48
C LEU A 75 -11.90 10.48 -12.23
N LEU A 76 -12.23 10.78 -10.97
CA LEU A 76 -12.86 12.05 -10.62
C LEU A 76 -12.00 13.26 -11.02
N ALA A 77 -10.69 13.21 -10.73
CA ALA A 77 -9.76 14.29 -11.07
C ALA A 77 -9.67 14.50 -12.59
N PHE A 78 -9.66 13.43 -13.38
CA PHE A 78 -9.65 13.51 -14.85
C PHE A 78 -10.96 14.10 -15.41
N CYS A 79 -12.11 13.62 -14.94
CA CYS A 79 -13.41 14.19 -15.32
C CYS A 79 -13.48 15.68 -14.96
N ALA A 80 -13.05 16.03 -13.74
CA ALA A 80 -13.02 17.41 -13.28
C ALA A 80 -12.08 18.29 -14.12
N SER A 81 -10.90 17.78 -14.53
CA SER A 81 -9.97 18.54 -15.37
C SER A 81 -10.51 18.80 -16.78
N PHE A 82 -11.19 17.82 -17.39
CA PHE A 82 -11.85 18.04 -18.69
C PHE A 82 -12.98 19.05 -18.58
N LEU A 83 -13.87 18.90 -17.60
CA LEU A 83 -14.96 19.84 -17.36
C LEU A 83 -14.45 21.26 -17.09
N ALA A 84 -13.41 21.40 -16.26
CA ALA A 84 -12.81 22.69 -15.97
C ALA A 84 -12.19 23.34 -17.23
N HIS A 85 -11.54 22.53 -18.09
CA HIS A 85 -10.97 23.03 -19.34
C HIS A 85 -12.06 23.46 -20.32
N TRP A 86 -13.11 22.65 -20.53
CA TRP A 86 -14.26 23.02 -21.36
C TRP A 86 -14.95 24.29 -20.85
N LEU A 87 -15.14 24.42 -19.53
CA LEU A 87 -15.74 25.61 -18.94
C LEU A 87 -14.85 26.84 -19.11
N LEU A 88 -13.53 26.71 -18.93
CA LEU A 88 -12.58 27.80 -19.14
C LEU A 88 -12.67 28.32 -20.59
N PHE A 89 -12.61 27.42 -21.57
CA PHE A 89 -12.67 27.83 -22.97
C PHE A 89 -14.07 28.28 -23.40
N ALA A 90 -15.14 27.71 -22.84
CA ALA A 90 -16.50 28.24 -23.01
C ALA A 90 -16.59 29.70 -22.56
N CYS A 91 -16.02 30.04 -21.41
CA CYS A 91 -15.93 31.42 -20.92
C CYS A 91 -15.13 32.31 -21.88
N LEU A 92 -13.99 31.82 -22.40
CA LEU A 92 -13.17 32.58 -23.35
C LEU A 92 -13.87 32.79 -24.69
N TRP A 93 -14.56 31.78 -25.23
CA TRP A 93 -15.36 31.89 -26.46
C TRP A 93 -16.55 32.82 -26.29
N TYR A 94 -17.25 32.71 -25.15
CA TYR A 94 -18.37 33.60 -24.84
C TYR A 94 -17.88 35.05 -24.65
N LEU A 95 -16.75 35.25 -23.98
CA LEU A 95 -16.12 36.57 -23.84
C LEU A 95 -15.70 37.13 -25.20
N LEU A 96 -15.11 36.31 -26.07
CA LEU A 96 -14.75 36.74 -27.43
C LEU A 96 -15.98 37.18 -28.22
N ALA A 97 -17.05 36.39 -28.20
CA ALA A 97 -18.32 36.74 -28.84
C ALA A 97 -18.94 38.01 -28.25
N HIS A 98 -18.84 38.21 -26.92
CA HIS A 98 -19.33 39.41 -26.26
C HIS A 98 -18.53 40.66 -26.62
N LEU A 99 -17.20 40.58 -26.60
CA LEU A 99 -16.32 41.70 -26.93
C LEU A 99 -16.37 42.07 -28.40
N ASN A 100 -16.53 41.08 -29.29
CA ASN A 100 -16.70 41.34 -30.72
C ASN A 100 -18.09 41.93 -31.03
N GLY A 101 -19.10 41.64 -30.20
CA GLY A 101 -20.49 42.07 -30.42
C GLY A 101 -21.35 41.03 -31.14
N ASP A 102 -20.86 39.80 -31.31
CA ASP A 102 -21.55 38.70 -32.00
C ASP A 102 -22.86 38.32 -31.33
N LEU A 103 -22.95 38.44 -29.99
CA LEU A 103 -24.17 38.13 -29.24
C LEU A 103 -25.36 39.05 -29.58
N ALA A 104 -25.10 40.24 -30.13
CA ALA A 104 -26.15 41.18 -30.52
C ALA A 104 -26.65 40.97 -31.95
N VAL A 105 -25.96 40.11 -32.73
CA VAL A 105 -26.32 39.83 -34.13
C VAL A 105 -27.46 38.82 -34.16
N GLN A 106 -28.60 39.18 -34.75
CA GLN A 106 -29.77 38.31 -34.83
C GLN A 106 -29.59 37.19 -35.87
N ASP A 107 -29.02 37.52 -37.02
CA ASP A 107 -28.74 36.58 -38.10
C ASP A 107 -27.23 36.53 -38.34
N HIS A 108 -26.61 35.43 -37.89
CA HIS A 108 -25.17 35.24 -38.08
C HIS A 108 -24.82 35.00 -39.55
N ASP A 109 -25.77 34.59 -40.41
CA ASP A 109 -25.55 34.35 -41.84
C ASP A 109 -25.65 35.61 -42.69
N ALA A 110 -26.33 36.64 -42.20
CA ALA A 110 -26.40 37.97 -42.79
C ALA A 110 -26.02 39.07 -41.76
N PRO A 111 -24.74 39.15 -41.35
CA PRO A 111 -24.32 40.14 -40.36
C PRO A 111 -24.44 41.58 -40.90
N PRO A 112 -24.58 42.58 -40.00
CA PRO A 112 -24.60 44.00 -40.37
C PRO A 112 -23.37 44.41 -41.18
N GLN A 113 -23.51 45.40 -42.05
CA GLN A 113 -22.40 45.90 -42.87
C GLN A 113 -21.22 46.34 -42.00
N GLY A 114 -20.05 45.76 -42.22
CA GLY A 114 -18.81 46.04 -41.48
C GLY A 114 -18.60 45.21 -40.21
N HIS A 115 -19.52 44.31 -39.86
CA HIS A 115 -19.36 43.38 -38.73
C HIS A 115 -18.93 42.00 -39.20
N VAL A 116 -17.82 41.48 -38.66
CA VAL A 116 -17.34 40.12 -38.93
C VAL A 116 -17.63 39.25 -37.72
N VAL A 117 -18.49 38.25 -37.90
CA VAL A 117 -18.81 37.27 -36.85
C VAL A 117 -17.62 36.34 -36.64
N CYS A 118 -17.11 36.25 -35.41
CA CYS A 118 -15.93 35.45 -35.11
C CYS A 118 -16.25 33.96 -35.06
N VAL A 119 -17.38 33.56 -34.47
CA VAL A 119 -17.87 32.17 -34.49
C VAL A 119 -19.36 32.13 -34.80
N LYS A 120 -19.73 31.34 -35.80
CA LYS A 120 -21.13 31.18 -36.20
C LYS A 120 -21.95 30.49 -35.11
N HIS A 121 -23.17 30.96 -34.90
CA HIS A 121 -24.19 30.40 -33.99
C HIS A 121 -23.83 30.29 -32.49
N ILE A 122 -22.83 31.05 -32.00
CA ILE A 122 -22.65 31.26 -30.54
C ILE A 122 -23.58 32.39 -30.07
N THR A 123 -24.80 32.03 -29.67
CA THR A 123 -25.82 32.99 -29.19
C THR A 123 -26.00 32.99 -27.67
N SER A 124 -25.46 31.99 -26.96
CA SER A 124 -25.60 31.83 -25.52
C SER A 124 -24.35 31.18 -24.92
N PHE A 125 -24.20 31.26 -23.59
CA PHE A 125 -23.12 30.56 -22.89
C PHE A 125 -23.17 29.04 -23.12
N THR A 126 -24.37 28.46 -23.17
CA THR A 126 -24.54 27.03 -23.45
C THR A 126 -24.05 26.66 -24.85
N ALA A 127 -24.28 27.53 -25.85
CA ALA A 127 -23.74 27.34 -27.20
C ALA A 127 -22.21 27.45 -27.21
N ALA A 128 -21.63 28.42 -26.49
CA ALA A 128 -20.18 28.54 -26.34
C ALA A 128 -19.57 27.32 -25.63
N PHE A 129 -20.25 26.76 -24.63
CA PHE A 129 -19.85 25.52 -23.96
C PHE A 129 -19.89 24.32 -24.90
N SER A 130 -20.98 24.17 -25.67
CA SER A 130 -21.09 23.11 -26.68
C SER A 130 -19.96 23.22 -27.70
N PHE A 131 -19.70 24.43 -28.23
CA PHE A 131 -18.62 24.66 -29.17
C PHE A 131 -17.25 24.32 -28.59
N SER A 132 -16.97 24.73 -27.34
CA SER A 132 -15.71 24.40 -26.66
C SER A 132 -15.53 22.88 -26.52
N LEU A 133 -16.56 22.17 -26.08
CA LEU A 133 -16.56 20.71 -25.94
C LEU A 133 -16.36 20.02 -27.30
N GLU A 134 -17.15 20.41 -28.31
CA GLU A 134 -17.09 19.84 -29.67
C GLU A 134 -15.74 20.03 -30.33
N THR A 135 -15.15 21.21 -30.12
CA THR A 135 -13.83 21.57 -30.63
C THR A 135 -12.76 20.68 -30.00
N GLN A 136 -12.70 20.62 -28.67
CA GLN A 136 -11.63 19.86 -28.01
C GLN A 136 -11.77 18.35 -28.18
N LEU A 137 -12.99 17.82 -28.17
CA LEU A 137 -13.22 16.40 -28.41
C LEU A 137 -13.15 16.04 -29.90
N THR A 138 -12.93 17.01 -30.77
CA THR A 138 -12.86 16.84 -32.23
C THR A 138 -14.12 16.20 -32.82
N ILE A 139 -15.27 16.46 -32.19
CA ILE A 139 -16.59 15.99 -32.66
C ILE A 139 -17.02 16.79 -33.88
N GLY A 140 -16.97 18.12 -33.77
CA GLY A 140 -17.23 19.06 -34.85
C GLY A 140 -18.52 18.79 -35.63
N TYR A 141 -19.70 18.95 -35.01
CA TYR A 141 -20.98 18.73 -35.71
C TYR A 141 -21.16 19.62 -36.95
N GLY A 142 -20.41 20.73 -37.04
CA GLY A 142 -20.34 21.59 -38.22
C GLY A 142 -21.37 22.73 -38.24
N THR A 143 -22.26 22.80 -37.25
CA THR A 143 -23.21 23.91 -37.09
C THR A 143 -22.56 25.17 -36.54
N MET A 144 -21.52 25.04 -35.71
CA MET A 144 -20.73 26.15 -35.19
C MET A 144 -19.29 26.02 -35.69
N PHE A 145 -18.77 27.08 -36.29
CA PHE A 145 -17.39 27.11 -36.79
C PHE A 145 -16.82 28.53 -36.72
N PRO A 146 -15.50 28.67 -36.46
CA PRO A 146 -14.84 29.96 -36.42
C PRO A 146 -14.62 30.51 -37.83
N SER A 147 -14.80 31.81 -38.00
CA SER A 147 -14.52 32.49 -39.27
C SER A 147 -13.03 32.73 -39.45
N GLY A 148 -12.52 32.49 -40.67
CA GLY A 148 -11.14 32.81 -41.04
C GLY A 148 -10.82 34.30 -41.04
N ASP A 149 -11.85 35.15 -41.10
CA ASP A 149 -11.73 36.61 -41.13
C ASP A 149 -11.56 37.22 -39.72
N CYS A 150 -11.65 36.40 -38.66
CA CYS A 150 -11.43 36.81 -37.28
C CYS A 150 -10.17 36.13 -36.69
N PRO A 151 -8.99 36.77 -36.75
CA PRO A 151 -7.73 36.17 -36.30
C PRO A 151 -7.71 35.78 -34.82
N SER A 152 -8.44 36.51 -33.97
CA SER A 152 -8.56 36.20 -32.54
C SER A 152 -9.30 34.89 -32.29
N ALA A 153 -10.30 34.54 -33.11
CA ALA A 153 -10.97 33.24 -33.05
C ALA A 153 -10.01 32.11 -33.44
N ILE A 154 -9.26 32.27 -34.53
CA ILE A 154 -8.27 31.27 -34.96
C ILE A 154 -7.16 31.10 -33.92
N ALA A 155 -6.68 32.19 -33.30
CA ALA A 155 -5.70 32.13 -32.23
C ALA A 155 -6.25 31.40 -30.99
N LEU A 156 -7.48 31.71 -30.56
CA LEU A 156 -8.12 31.06 -29.42
C LEU A 156 -8.34 29.55 -29.68
N LEU A 157 -8.76 29.20 -30.90
CA LEU A 157 -8.87 27.81 -31.35
C LEU A 157 -7.53 27.09 -31.25
N ALA A 158 -6.45 27.68 -31.78
CA ALA A 158 -5.12 27.08 -31.75
C ALA A 158 -4.62 26.85 -30.32
N VAL A 159 -4.82 27.83 -29.43
CA VAL A 159 -4.47 27.72 -28.01
C VAL A 159 -5.29 26.63 -27.32
N GLN A 160 -6.60 26.56 -27.59
CA GLN A 160 -7.46 25.52 -27.04
C GLN A 160 -6.99 24.13 -27.46
N MET A 161 -6.71 23.92 -28.74
CA MET A 161 -6.26 22.63 -29.24
C MET A 161 -4.92 22.22 -28.64
N LEU A 162 -3.95 23.15 -28.58
CA LEU A 162 -2.64 22.84 -28.02
C LEU A 162 -2.73 22.45 -26.54
N LEU A 163 -3.44 23.23 -25.73
CA LEU A 163 -3.60 22.94 -24.31
C LEU A 163 -4.47 21.70 -24.06
N GLY A 164 -5.47 21.46 -24.90
CA GLY A 164 -6.30 20.26 -24.87
C GLY A 164 -5.50 18.99 -25.14
N LEU A 165 -4.66 18.99 -26.17
CA LEU A 165 -3.76 17.88 -26.50
C LEU A 165 -2.73 17.62 -25.39
N MET A 166 -2.17 18.68 -24.79
CA MET A 166 -1.27 18.54 -23.64
C MET A 166 -1.97 17.88 -22.45
N LEU A 167 -3.22 18.29 -22.16
CA LEU A 167 -4.02 17.70 -21.09
C LEU A 167 -4.32 16.21 -21.35
N GLU A 168 -4.73 15.88 -22.57
CA GLU A 168 -5.02 14.49 -22.97
C GLU A 168 -3.79 13.59 -22.88
N ALA A 169 -2.64 14.06 -23.37
CA ALA A 169 -1.37 13.34 -23.27
C ALA A 169 -0.98 13.08 -21.80
N PHE A 170 -1.13 14.08 -20.93
CA PHE A 170 -0.84 13.95 -19.51
C PHE A 170 -1.75 12.93 -18.82
N ILE A 171 -3.06 13.01 -19.06
CA ILE A 171 -4.05 12.08 -18.49
C ILE A 171 -3.77 10.65 -18.96
N THR A 172 -3.52 10.46 -20.25
CA THR A 172 -3.21 9.15 -20.83
C THR A 172 -1.92 8.58 -20.25
N GLY A 173 -0.86 9.38 -20.16
CA GLY A 173 0.41 8.98 -19.54
C GLY A 173 0.24 8.57 -18.08
N ALA A 174 -0.53 9.33 -17.30
CA ALA A 174 -0.83 9.00 -15.92
C ALA A 174 -1.66 7.71 -15.78
N PHE A 175 -2.62 7.50 -16.66
CA PHE A 175 -3.45 6.29 -16.68
C PHE A 175 -2.62 5.04 -16.98
N VAL A 176 -1.77 5.10 -18.03
CA VAL A 176 -0.85 4.01 -18.40
C VAL A 176 0.13 3.74 -17.27
N ALA A 177 0.77 4.77 -16.71
CA ALA A 177 1.71 4.62 -15.59
C ALA A 177 1.06 3.98 -14.37
N LYS A 178 -0.20 4.31 -14.08
CA LYS A 178 -0.95 3.72 -12.96
C LYS A 178 -1.30 2.25 -13.19
N ILE A 179 -1.67 1.87 -14.41
CA ILE A 179 -1.94 0.47 -14.78
C ILE A 179 -0.66 -0.36 -14.71
N ALA A 180 0.46 0.22 -15.14
CA ALA A 180 1.76 -0.43 -15.12
C ALA A 180 2.28 -0.70 -13.68
N ARG A 181 1.69 -0.10 -12.63
CA ARG A 181 2.16 -0.35 -11.26
C ARG A 181 1.82 -1.77 -10.78
N PRO A 182 2.82 -2.58 -10.40
CA PRO A 182 2.62 -3.97 -9.96
C PRO A 182 2.05 -4.09 -8.53
N GLN A 183 1.71 -2.99 -7.86
CA GLN A 183 1.41 -2.95 -6.41
C GLN A 183 0.29 -3.90 -5.95
N LYS A 184 -0.69 -4.21 -6.81
CA LYS A 184 -1.76 -5.16 -6.45
C LYS A 184 -1.29 -6.61 -6.45
N ARG A 185 -0.21 -6.95 -7.15
CA ARG A 185 0.30 -8.33 -7.25
C ARG A 185 0.99 -8.78 -5.96
N ALA A 186 1.63 -7.86 -5.22
CA ALA A 186 2.16 -8.17 -3.89
C ALA A 186 1.08 -8.66 -2.91
N GLY A 187 -0.18 -8.29 -3.12
CA GLY A 187 -1.31 -8.78 -2.31
C GLY A 187 -1.63 -10.26 -2.51
N ALA A 188 -1.21 -10.86 -3.63
CA ALA A 188 -1.36 -12.30 -3.88
C ALA A 188 -0.31 -13.17 -3.17
N ILE A 189 0.73 -12.54 -2.61
CA ILE A 189 1.73 -13.24 -1.82
C ILE A 189 1.27 -13.22 -0.38
N GLN A 190 1.08 -14.41 0.19
CA GLN A 190 0.71 -14.58 1.60
C GLN A 190 1.85 -15.22 2.38
N PHE A 191 2.16 -14.64 3.52
CA PHE A 191 3.05 -15.24 4.51
C PHE A 191 2.26 -16.08 5.50
N SER A 192 2.94 -17.05 6.12
CA SER A 192 2.38 -17.80 7.24
C SER A 192 2.01 -16.84 8.38
N PRO A 193 0.85 -17.00 9.02
CA PRO A 193 0.46 -16.15 10.15
C PRO A 193 1.48 -16.19 11.30
N GLN A 194 2.06 -17.36 11.51
CA GLN A 194 3.07 -17.65 12.53
C GLN A 194 4.35 -18.16 11.87
N ALA A 195 5.49 -17.90 12.51
CA ALA A 195 6.76 -18.55 12.19
C ALA A 195 6.98 -19.71 13.17
N VAL A 196 7.78 -20.69 12.77
CA VAL A 196 8.04 -21.88 13.60
C VAL A 196 9.52 -22.11 13.80
N VAL A 197 9.90 -22.57 14.99
CA VAL A 197 11.25 -23.01 15.32
C VAL A 197 11.22 -24.52 15.49
N GLY A 198 12.04 -25.22 14.73
CA GLY A 198 12.11 -26.67 14.73
C GLY A 198 13.42 -27.17 14.16
N GLN A 199 13.64 -28.48 14.24
CA GLN A 199 14.78 -29.12 13.59
C GLN A 199 14.55 -29.28 12.10
N HIS A 200 15.55 -28.93 11.30
CA HIS A 200 15.60 -29.17 9.86
C HIS A 200 17.03 -29.53 9.46
N GLN A 201 17.20 -30.70 8.81
CA GLN A 201 18.52 -31.21 8.41
C GLN A 201 19.55 -31.26 9.56
N GLY A 202 19.09 -31.58 10.78
CA GLY A 202 19.96 -31.67 11.97
C GLY A 202 20.36 -30.33 12.60
N GLN A 203 19.83 -29.21 12.11
CA GLN A 203 20.04 -27.88 12.68
C GLN A 203 18.72 -27.26 13.14
N THR A 204 18.76 -26.50 14.24
CA THR A 204 17.59 -25.77 14.72
C THR A 204 17.43 -24.51 13.88
N CYS A 205 16.28 -24.37 13.22
CA CYS A 205 16.04 -23.29 12.27
C CYS A 205 14.73 -22.56 12.60
N LEU A 206 14.73 -21.25 12.43
CA LEU A 206 13.52 -20.46 12.31
C LEU A 206 12.99 -20.60 10.89
N MET A 207 11.73 -20.96 10.75
CA MET A 207 11.09 -21.23 9.47
C MET A 207 9.87 -20.32 9.29
N LEU A 208 9.74 -19.78 8.09
CA LEU A 208 8.54 -19.07 7.65
C LEU A 208 8.11 -19.62 6.30
N ARG A 209 6.81 -19.57 6.01
CA ARG A 209 6.29 -20.02 4.72
C ARG A 209 5.69 -18.85 3.96
N ALA A 210 5.95 -18.79 2.67
CA ALA A 210 5.28 -17.87 1.77
C ALA A 210 4.58 -18.68 0.67
N THR A 211 3.40 -18.23 0.26
CA THR A 211 2.65 -18.83 -0.85
C THR A 211 2.30 -17.78 -1.90
N ASN A 212 2.35 -18.19 -3.16
CA ASN A 212 1.85 -17.42 -4.28
C ASN A 212 0.43 -17.92 -4.58
N LEU A 213 -0.57 -17.08 -4.32
CA LEU A 213 -1.97 -17.44 -4.57
C LEU A 213 -2.35 -17.41 -6.05
N LEU A 214 -1.54 -16.78 -6.90
CA LEU A 214 -1.80 -16.69 -8.33
C LEU A 214 -1.09 -17.82 -9.07
N GLN A 215 -1.74 -18.33 -10.12
CA GLN A 215 -1.17 -19.38 -10.97
C GLN A 215 0.02 -18.91 -11.82
N ARG A 216 0.29 -17.61 -11.88
CA ARG A 216 1.43 -17.06 -12.61
C ARG A 216 2.68 -17.12 -11.74
N PRO A 217 3.76 -17.76 -12.18
CA PRO A 217 4.99 -17.87 -11.41
C PRO A 217 5.58 -16.49 -11.13
N LEU A 218 6.35 -16.45 -10.05
CA LEU A 218 7.31 -15.39 -9.78
C LEU A 218 8.71 -16.00 -9.83
N VAL A 219 9.68 -15.24 -10.30
CA VAL A 219 11.07 -15.66 -10.45
C VAL A 219 11.98 -14.83 -9.55
N ASP A 220 13.21 -15.31 -9.34
CA ASP A 220 14.23 -14.59 -8.56
C ASP A 220 13.76 -14.21 -7.15
N VAL A 221 13.15 -15.18 -6.44
CA VAL A 221 12.53 -14.94 -5.14
C VAL A 221 13.57 -14.97 -4.04
N LYS A 222 13.69 -13.86 -3.30
CA LYS A 222 14.57 -13.70 -2.15
C LYS A 222 13.78 -13.26 -0.94
N VAL A 223 14.10 -13.83 0.22
CA VAL A 223 13.59 -13.39 1.53
C VAL A 223 14.75 -12.85 2.36
N SER A 224 14.57 -11.63 2.85
CA SER A 224 15.44 -11.03 3.86
C SER A 224 14.59 -10.59 5.05
N ALA A 225 15.22 -10.40 6.20
CA ALA A 225 14.56 -9.90 7.38
C ALA A 225 15.43 -8.89 8.12
N VAL A 226 14.77 -8.06 8.92
CA VAL A 226 15.41 -7.11 9.82
C VAL A 226 14.84 -7.35 11.20
N LEU A 227 15.72 -7.65 12.15
CA LEU A 227 15.39 -7.73 13.56
C LEU A 227 15.49 -6.33 14.15
N TYR A 228 14.38 -5.87 14.74
CA TYR A 228 14.29 -4.64 15.49
C TYR A 228 14.32 -4.98 16.98
N GLU A 229 15.36 -4.55 17.68
CA GLU A 229 15.52 -4.74 19.13
C GLU A 229 15.65 -3.40 19.82
N GLU A 230 15.14 -3.32 21.05
CA GLU A 230 15.31 -2.13 21.88
C GLU A 230 16.46 -2.36 22.85
N HIS A 231 17.52 -1.56 22.75
CA HIS A 231 18.63 -1.55 23.71
C HIS A 231 18.57 -0.30 24.61
N GLU A 232 19.01 -0.47 25.87
CA GLU A 232 19.17 0.52 26.95
C GLU A 232 18.92 2.00 26.57
N GLY A 233 17.64 2.42 26.54
CA GLY A 233 17.27 3.84 26.35
C GLY A 233 16.49 4.20 25.09
N GLN A 234 15.63 3.31 24.56
CA GLN A 234 14.67 3.53 23.46
C GLN A 234 15.24 3.58 22.03
N ALA A 235 16.53 3.33 21.83
CA ALA A 235 17.09 3.22 20.48
C ALA A 235 16.75 1.85 19.87
N LEU A 236 16.10 1.86 18.69
CA LEU A 236 15.83 0.66 17.90
C LEU A 236 17.11 0.24 17.15
N HIS A 237 17.75 -0.81 17.64
CA HIS A 237 18.84 -1.47 16.93
C HIS A 237 18.26 -2.30 15.78
N GLN A 238 18.93 -2.26 14.62
CA GLN A 238 18.49 -2.94 13.41
C GLN A 238 19.58 -3.90 12.96
N THR A 239 19.25 -5.18 12.90
CA THR A 239 20.19 -6.21 12.44
C THR A 239 19.57 -7.00 11.29
N SER A 240 20.27 -7.05 10.16
CA SER A 240 19.81 -7.81 8.99
C SER A 240 20.02 -9.30 9.19
N LEU A 241 19.05 -10.08 8.74
CA LEU A 241 19.03 -11.53 8.73
C LEU A 241 18.66 -12.02 7.34
N ASP A 242 19.35 -13.04 6.86
CA ASP A 242 19.01 -13.68 5.60
C ASP A 242 18.28 -15.00 5.84
N PHE A 243 17.34 -15.29 4.94
CA PHE A 243 16.63 -16.55 4.89
C PHE A 243 17.02 -17.31 3.61
N HIS A 244 17.11 -18.63 3.73
CA HIS A 244 17.58 -19.52 2.68
C HIS A 244 16.51 -20.57 2.35
N LEU A 245 16.56 -21.08 1.13
CA LEU A 245 15.71 -22.20 0.70
C LEU A 245 16.53 -23.46 0.65
N ASP A 246 16.14 -24.46 1.46
CA ASP A 246 16.70 -25.81 1.50
C ASP A 246 18.18 -25.87 1.04
N SER A 247 18.47 -26.59 -0.05
CA SER A 247 19.82 -26.76 -0.61
C SER A 247 20.25 -25.67 -1.60
N LEU A 248 19.42 -24.66 -1.87
CA LEU A 248 19.78 -23.52 -2.74
C LEU A 248 20.66 -22.50 -2.02
N GLY A 249 20.77 -22.59 -0.68
CA GLY A 249 21.60 -21.70 0.11
C GLY A 249 21.20 -20.24 -0.07
N GLN A 250 22.18 -19.39 -0.43
CA GLN A 250 21.96 -17.95 -0.65
C GLN A 250 21.41 -17.61 -2.05
N GLN A 251 21.29 -18.58 -2.94
CA GLN A 251 20.79 -18.33 -4.28
C GLN A 251 19.28 -18.03 -4.25
N PRO A 252 18.81 -17.06 -5.05
CA PRO A 252 17.41 -16.77 -5.14
C PRO A 252 16.65 -17.95 -5.75
N CYS A 253 15.39 -18.14 -5.34
CA CYS A 253 14.57 -19.20 -5.90
C CYS A 253 14.24 -18.88 -7.35
N PRO A 254 14.51 -19.79 -8.31
CA PRO A 254 14.19 -19.54 -9.71
C PRO A 254 12.68 -19.53 -9.96
N PHE A 255 11.88 -20.29 -9.19
CA PHE A 255 10.43 -20.42 -9.40
C PHE A 255 9.63 -20.48 -8.11
N PHE A 256 8.70 -19.54 -7.97
CA PHE A 256 7.73 -19.49 -6.89
C PHE A 256 6.31 -19.76 -7.43
N ILE A 257 5.98 -21.04 -7.49
CA ILE A 257 4.73 -21.61 -8.04
C ILE A 257 3.90 -22.38 -6.99
N PHE A 258 4.50 -22.73 -5.85
CA PHE A 258 3.86 -23.43 -4.75
C PHE A 258 4.35 -22.85 -3.41
N PRO A 259 3.75 -23.18 -2.26
CA PRO A 259 4.19 -22.65 -0.97
C PRO A 259 5.65 -23.04 -0.67
N LEU A 260 6.51 -22.05 -0.49
CA LEU A 260 7.93 -22.21 -0.18
C LEU A 260 8.17 -21.96 1.30
N THR A 261 8.96 -22.83 1.93
CA THR A 261 9.40 -22.66 3.31
C THR A 261 10.82 -22.13 3.31
N PHE A 262 11.04 -21.00 3.95
CA PHE A 262 12.34 -20.35 4.07
C PHE A 262 12.88 -20.59 5.48
N TYR A 263 14.18 -20.83 5.57
CA TYR A 263 14.86 -21.24 6.79
C TYR A 263 15.96 -20.26 7.15
N HIS A 264 16.08 -19.98 8.44
CA HIS A 264 17.19 -19.25 9.02
C HIS A 264 17.82 -20.12 10.12
N PRO A 265 19.10 -20.53 10.00
CA PRO A 265 19.75 -21.33 11.02
C PRO A 265 19.90 -20.52 12.32
N LEU A 266 19.44 -21.09 13.43
CA LEU A 266 19.55 -20.51 14.76
C LEU A 266 20.80 -21.04 15.46
N ASP A 267 21.96 -20.69 14.92
CA ASP A 267 23.25 -20.96 15.57
C ASP A 267 23.61 -19.83 16.55
N ARG A 268 24.59 -20.04 17.44
CA ARG A 268 25.09 -19.01 18.38
C ARG A 268 25.64 -17.74 17.70
N ARG A 269 25.85 -17.79 16.38
CA ARG A 269 26.27 -16.63 15.55
C ARG A 269 25.09 -15.83 15.02
N SER A 270 23.88 -16.40 15.06
CA SER A 270 22.67 -15.71 14.61
C SER A 270 22.33 -14.58 15.59
N PRO A 271 22.05 -13.36 15.11
CA PRO A 271 21.63 -12.27 15.98
C PRO A 271 20.24 -12.52 16.59
N LEU A 272 19.45 -13.45 16.03
CA LEU A 272 18.21 -13.90 16.66
C LEU A 272 18.45 -14.84 17.84
N TYR A 273 19.60 -15.47 17.96
CA TYR A 273 19.82 -16.50 18.99
C TYR A 273 19.67 -15.96 20.42
N PRO A 274 20.28 -14.83 20.82
CA PRO A 274 20.12 -14.28 22.16
C PRO A 274 18.70 -13.81 22.45
N ALA A 275 18.07 -13.16 21.46
CA ALA A 275 16.71 -12.67 21.56
C ALA A 275 15.68 -13.81 21.65
N LEU A 276 15.94 -14.91 20.93
CA LEU A 276 14.97 -15.98 20.73
C LEU A 276 15.16 -17.16 21.70
N CYS A 277 16.39 -17.58 21.98
CA CYS A 277 16.69 -18.73 22.83
C CYS A 277 17.12 -18.35 24.24
N GLU A 278 17.93 -17.30 24.39
CA GLU A 278 18.47 -16.90 25.72
C GLU A 278 17.53 -15.99 26.51
N GLY A 279 16.45 -15.51 25.87
CA GLY A 279 15.45 -14.65 26.52
C GLY A 279 15.98 -13.27 26.91
N MET A 280 17.14 -12.86 26.38
CA MET A 280 17.80 -11.61 26.77
C MET A 280 17.02 -10.35 26.34
N SER A 281 16.22 -10.46 25.28
CA SER A 281 15.44 -9.36 24.73
C SER A 281 13.96 -9.60 24.97
N ASN A 282 13.36 -8.83 25.89
CA ASN A 282 11.93 -8.92 26.21
C ASN A 282 11.03 -8.40 25.07
N HIS A 283 11.58 -7.61 24.14
CA HIS A 283 10.81 -7.01 23.05
C HIS A 283 11.63 -6.86 21.78
N PHE A 284 11.34 -7.73 20.81
CA PHE A 284 11.81 -7.58 19.44
C PHE A 284 10.68 -7.77 18.43
N GLU A 285 10.86 -7.22 17.23
CA GLU A 285 10.00 -7.46 16.07
C GLU A 285 10.86 -7.86 14.88
N LEU A 286 10.56 -9.03 14.30
CA LEU A 286 11.22 -9.53 13.10
C LEU A 286 10.40 -9.12 11.87
N VAL A 287 10.86 -8.13 11.11
CA VAL A 287 10.22 -7.70 9.87
C VAL A 287 10.82 -8.47 8.70
N VAL A 288 9.97 -9.12 7.92
CA VAL A 288 10.38 -9.98 6.80
C VAL A 288 9.96 -9.34 5.48
N PHE A 289 10.87 -9.36 4.52
CA PHE A 289 10.74 -8.80 3.19
C PHE A 289 10.91 -9.92 2.17
N LEU A 290 9.92 -10.11 1.31
CA LEU A 290 10.03 -10.97 0.14
C LEU A 290 10.11 -10.08 -1.10
N SER A 291 11.18 -10.26 -1.87
CA SER A 291 11.39 -9.66 -3.18
C SER A 291 11.28 -10.75 -4.25
N ALA A 292 10.59 -10.45 -5.33
CA ALA A 292 10.44 -11.36 -6.46
C ALA A 292 10.24 -10.57 -7.76
N LEU A 293 10.51 -11.20 -8.89
CA LEU A 293 10.28 -10.65 -10.22
C LEU A 293 9.08 -11.32 -10.89
N GLN A 294 8.31 -10.54 -11.63
CA GLN A 294 7.22 -11.05 -12.45
C GLN A 294 7.77 -11.68 -13.73
N GLU A 295 7.41 -12.94 -14.00
CA GLU A 295 7.71 -13.58 -15.27
C GLU A 295 7.08 -12.81 -16.45
N GLY A 296 7.87 -12.60 -17.51
CA GLY A 296 7.48 -11.91 -18.73
C GLY A 296 7.67 -10.39 -18.72
N THR A 297 7.30 -9.69 -17.63
CA THR A 297 7.45 -8.22 -17.56
C THR A 297 8.74 -7.77 -16.86
N GLY A 298 9.32 -8.61 -16.00
CA GLY A 298 10.50 -8.24 -15.21
C GLY A 298 10.22 -7.25 -14.08
N ASP A 299 8.95 -6.92 -13.83
CA ASP A 299 8.57 -5.99 -12.77
C ASP A 299 8.90 -6.57 -11.40
N SER A 300 9.49 -5.74 -10.54
CA SER A 300 9.77 -6.13 -9.16
C SER A 300 8.52 -6.05 -8.28
N CYS A 301 8.34 -7.08 -7.47
CA CYS A 301 7.26 -7.23 -6.52
C CYS A 301 7.87 -7.40 -5.12
N GLN A 302 7.42 -6.57 -4.18
CA GLN A 302 7.84 -6.66 -2.79
C GLN A 302 6.65 -6.82 -1.86
N LYS A 303 6.71 -7.80 -0.96
CA LYS A 303 5.72 -8.01 0.10
C LYS A 303 6.45 -8.05 1.44
N ARG A 304 5.81 -7.51 2.47
CA ARG A 304 6.35 -7.43 3.82
C ARG A 304 5.37 -8.01 4.83
N THR A 305 5.89 -8.56 5.91
CA THR A 305 5.14 -8.95 7.10
C THR A 305 6.03 -8.75 8.32
N SER A 306 5.50 -8.92 9.52
CA SER A 306 6.32 -8.99 10.72
C SER A 306 5.90 -10.11 11.65
N TYR A 307 6.83 -10.58 12.46
CA TYR A 307 6.62 -11.59 13.49
C TYR A 307 7.07 -11.04 14.83
N LEU A 308 6.13 -10.97 15.76
CA LEU A 308 6.41 -10.73 17.17
C LEU A 308 6.85 -12.02 17.85
N ARG A 309 7.51 -11.92 19.01
CA ARG A 309 7.90 -13.08 19.84
C ARG A 309 6.78 -14.11 20.01
N GLN A 310 5.56 -13.66 20.31
CA GLN A 310 4.38 -14.51 20.54
C GLN A 310 3.86 -15.19 19.27
N GLU A 311 4.22 -14.69 18.09
CA GLU A 311 3.84 -15.22 16.78
C GLU A 311 4.88 -16.24 16.26
N ILE A 312 5.90 -16.57 17.07
CA ILE A 312 6.92 -17.58 16.79
C ILE A 312 6.68 -18.79 17.70
N GLN A 313 6.36 -19.94 17.10
CA GLN A 313 6.08 -21.18 17.82
C GLN A 313 7.30 -22.10 17.87
N PHE A 314 7.64 -22.59 19.05
CA PHE A 314 8.73 -23.56 19.24
C PHE A 314 8.26 -24.99 19.10
N ASP A 315 9.19 -25.88 18.79
CA ASP A 315 8.99 -27.32 18.64
C ASP A 315 7.91 -27.67 17.60
N ARG A 316 7.83 -26.85 16.55
CA ARG A 316 6.85 -26.98 15.47
C ARG A 316 7.56 -27.02 14.13
N ARG A 317 6.92 -27.69 13.18
CA ARG A 317 7.29 -27.70 11.77
C ARG A 317 6.03 -27.52 10.92
N PHE A 318 6.16 -26.91 9.76
CA PHE A 318 5.05 -26.85 8.83
C PHE A 318 4.70 -28.23 8.26
N VAL A 319 3.41 -28.51 8.14
CA VAL A 319 2.91 -29.70 7.43
C VAL A 319 3.34 -29.63 5.95
N PRO A 320 3.57 -30.76 5.26
CA PRO A 320 3.88 -30.75 3.84
C PRO A 320 2.86 -29.95 3.02
N ALA A 321 3.36 -28.99 2.24
CA ALA A 321 2.51 -28.11 1.43
C ALA A 321 1.98 -28.78 0.15
N LEU A 322 2.66 -29.82 -0.33
CA LEU A 322 2.34 -30.54 -1.56
C LEU A 322 1.95 -31.97 -1.22
N GLY A 323 0.92 -32.46 -1.91
CA GLY A 323 0.53 -33.86 -1.95
C GLY A 323 0.32 -34.32 -3.38
N LEU A 324 0.12 -35.62 -3.55
CA LEU A 324 -0.28 -36.23 -4.82
C LEU A 324 -1.76 -36.60 -4.74
N ASP A 325 -2.50 -36.33 -5.82
CA ASP A 325 -3.86 -36.82 -5.97
C ASP A 325 -3.89 -38.30 -6.38
N ALA A 326 -5.08 -38.89 -6.40
CA ALA A 326 -5.27 -40.29 -6.80
C ALA A 326 -4.82 -40.61 -8.25
N ARG A 327 -4.56 -39.57 -9.06
CA ARG A 327 -4.09 -39.67 -10.46
C ARG A 327 -2.59 -39.32 -10.59
N GLY A 328 -1.88 -39.10 -9.48
CA GLY A 328 -0.46 -38.75 -9.46
C GLY A 328 -0.14 -37.29 -9.79
N ARG A 329 -1.11 -36.38 -9.79
CA ARG A 329 -0.89 -34.94 -10.02
C ARG A 329 -0.55 -34.23 -8.71
N TYR A 330 0.38 -33.28 -8.75
CA TYR A 330 0.69 -32.43 -7.61
C TYR A 330 -0.49 -31.52 -7.27
N MET A 331 -0.85 -31.48 -5.98
CA MET A 331 -1.84 -30.58 -5.43
C MET A 331 -1.27 -29.86 -4.21
N VAL A 332 -1.52 -28.56 -4.15
CA VAL A 332 -1.24 -27.77 -2.94
C VAL A 332 -2.30 -28.08 -1.89
N SER A 333 -1.85 -28.46 -0.69
CA SER A 333 -2.74 -28.70 0.45
C SER A 333 -3.44 -27.41 0.87
N THR A 334 -4.73 -27.48 1.18
CA THR A 334 -5.48 -26.34 1.74
C THR A 334 -4.95 -25.94 3.13
N GLN A 335 -4.32 -26.88 3.83
CA GLN A 335 -3.72 -26.75 5.16
C GLN A 335 -2.22 -26.46 5.10
N HIS A 336 -1.73 -25.86 4.01
CA HIS A 336 -0.30 -25.58 3.84
C HIS A 336 0.27 -24.56 4.84
N PHE A 337 -0.54 -23.92 5.70
CA PHE A 337 -0.01 -23.13 6.82
C PHE A 337 -0.07 -23.85 8.17
N ASP A 338 -0.66 -25.04 8.21
CA ASP A 338 -0.80 -25.79 9.47
C ASP A 338 0.56 -26.30 9.94
N THR A 339 0.69 -26.37 11.26
CA THR A 339 1.93 -26.77 11.94
C THR A 339 1.71 -28.06 12.73
N ALA A 340 2.70 -28.93 12.72
CA ALA A 340 2.75 -30.16 13.49
C ALA A 340 3.93 -30.11 14.46
N HIS A 341 3.91 -30.92 15.53
CA HIS A 341 5.06 -31.06 16.41
C HIS A 341 6.29 -31.58 15.65
N SER A 342 7.46 -31.07 16.01
CA SER A 342 8.72 -31.64 15.55
C SER A 342 8.85 -33.05 16.09
N LYS A 343 9.23 -34.01 15.23
CA LYS A 343 9.51 -35.39 15.68
C LYS A 343 10.91 -35.52 16.28
N GLU A 344 11.78 -34.55 15.99
CA GLU A 344 13.14 -34.48 16.50
C GLU A 344 13.21 -33.49 17.65
N PRO A 345 13.85 -33.86 18.78
CA PRO A 345 14.00 -32.95 19.91
C PRO A 345 14.81 -31.72 19.51
N LEU A 346 14.35 -30.54 19.91
CA LEU A 346 15.13 -29.31 19.79
C LEU A 346 16.45 -29.44 20.56
N ASN A 347 17.48 -28.68 20.17
CA ASN A 347 18.72 -28.62 20.92
C ASN A 347 18.43 -28.19 22.38
N LYS A 348 18.97 -28.92 23.36
CA LYS A 348 18.66 -28.76 24.80
C LYS A 348 18.91 -27.33 25.29
N ASP A 349 19.89 -26.64 24.71
CA ASP A 349 20.23 -25.25 25.06
C ASP A 349 19.05 -24.26 24.85
N CYS A 350 18.24 -24.40 23.79
CA CYS A 350 17.07 -23.53 23.56
C CYS A 350 15.81 -23.96 24.35
N VAL A 351 15.74 -25.21 24.83
CA VAL A 351 14.54 -25.76 25.52
C VAL A 351 14.62 -25.62 27.03
N VAL A 352 15.82 -25.81 27.60
CA VAL A 352 16.03 -25.83 29.06
C VAL A 352 15.76 -24.46 29.69
N GLN A 353 16.03 -23.35 28.99
CA GLN A 353 15.82 -22.01 29.54
C GLN A 353 14.36 -21.53 29.49
N ILE A 354 13.51 -22.11 28.64
CA ILE A 354 12.07 -21.78 28.58
C ILE A 354 11.30 -22.49 29.70
N ASN A 355 11.67 -23.73 30.02
CA ASN A 355 11.04 -24.48 31.12
C ASN A 355 11.50 -23.98 32.51
N GLY A 356 12.67 -23.35 32.62
CA GLY A 356 13.12 -22.70 33.86
C GLY A 356 12.22 -21.53 34.28
N ASP A 357 11.77 -20.71 33.31
CA ASP A 357 10.91 -19.56 33.57
C ASP A 357 9.45 -19.95 33.92
N GLY A 358 9.08 -21.22 33.67
CA GLY A 358 7.78 -21.79 34.05
C GLY A 358 7.79 -22.60 35.36
N SER A 359 8.97 -22.99 35.87
CA SER A 359 9.10 -23.86 37.04
C SER A 359 9.35 -23.10 38.35
N ASP A 360 9.85 -21.87 38.31
CA ASP A 360 10.20 -21.09 39.52
C ASP A 360 9.00 -20.35 40.15
N ARG A 361 7.76 -20.82 39.93
CA ARG A 361 6.53 -20.27 40.53
C ARG A 361 5.72 -21.24 41.39
N MET A 362 6.30 -22.38 41.77
CA MET A 362 5.74 -23.23 42.82
C MET A 362 6.84 -23.70 43.77
N GLU A 363 7.14 -22.86 44.76
CA GLU A 363 7.41 -23.29 46.14
C GLU A 363 6.71 -22.33 47.11
#